data_AF-A0A2V6V3J5-F1
#
_entry.id   AF-A0A2V6V3J5-F1
#
_cell.length_a   1.000
_cell.length_b   1.000
_cell.length_c   1.000
_cell.angle_alpha   90.00
_cell.angle_beta   90.00
_cell.angle_gamma   90.00
#
_symmetry.space_group_name_H-M   'P 1'
#
loop_
_entity.id
_entity.type
_entity.pdbx_description
1 polymer ?
#
loop_
_entity_poly.entity_id
_entity_poly.type
_entity_poly.pdbx_seq_one_letter_code
_entity_poly.pdbx_strand_id
1 'polypeptide(L)'
;MHPGWVSHAGVIATQLARAGFTGPATVLEGEHGLYAAFAGGHDAQRLDGLLAALGTTWELAELTLKPYPCGSIAQPYMDCAARLRERDGIKADAVTAIRCRTSAGPVPRLWEPLAAKH
;
A
#
# COMPACT_ATOMS: atom_id res chain seq x y z
N MET A 1 -4.09 -8.96 -10.08
CA MET A 1 -3.69 -10.35 -9.76
C MET A 1 -3.12 -10.49 -8.35
N HIS A 2 -2.20 -9.63 -7.91
CA HIS A 2 -1.51 -9.78 -6.61
C HIS A 2 -2.40 -10.08 -5.39
N PRO A 3 -3.46 -9.32 -5.06
CA PRO A 3 -4.25 -9.61 -3.85
C PRO A 3 -4.98 -10.95 -3.94
N GLY A 4 -5.51 -11.32 -5.11
CA GLY A 4 -6.16 -12.60 -5.31
C GLY A 4 -5.19 -13.78 -5.14
N TRP A 5 -3.96 -13.64 -5.64
CA TRP A 5 -2.93 -14.66 -5.46
C TRP A 5 -2.50 -14.80 -4.00
N VAL A 6 -2.36 -13.69 -3.27
CA VAL A 6 -2.03 -13.69 -1.83
C VAL A 6 -3.12 -14.41 -1.04
N SER A 7 -4.40 -14.10 -1.28
CA SER A 7 -5.51 -14.77 -0.61
C SER A 7 -5.53 -16.27 -0.92
N HIS A 8 -5.33 -16.66 -2.18
CA HIS A 8 -5.23 -18.06 -2.58
C HIS A 8 -4.10 -18.80 -1.85
N ALA A 9 -2.88 -18.24 -1.86
CA ALA A 9 -1.72 -18.84 -1.21
C ALA A 9 -1.94 -19.05 0.30
N GLY A 10 -2.54 -18.08 0.98
CA GLY A 10 -2.88 -18.19 2.41
C GLY A 10 -3.86 -19.34 2.69
N VAL A 11 -4.92 -19.46 1.90
CA VAL A 11 -5.90 -20.56 2.02
C VAL A 11 -5.23 -21.92 1.82
N ILE A 12 -4.38 -22.06 0.81
CA ILE A 12 -3.66 -23.31 0.54
C ILE A 12 -2.71 -23.66 1.71
N ALA A 13 -1.93 -22.70 2.20
CA ALA A 13 -1.01 -22.93 3.32
C ALA A 13 -1.75 -23.40 4.59
N THR A 14 -2.89 -22.77 4.92
CA THR A 14 -3.73 -23.20 6.05
C THR A 14 -4.26 -24.63 5.85
N GLN A 15 -4.71 -24.98 4.65
CA GLN A 15 -5.21 -26.33 4.38
C GLN A 15 -4.11 -27.40 4.49
N LEU A 16 -2.91 -27.12 3.97
CA LEU A 16 -1.76 -28.00 4.11
C LEU A 16 -1.39 -28.22 5.58
N ALA A 17 -1.31 -27.15 6.37
CA ALA A 17 -1.03 -27.25 7.81
C ALA A 17 -2.10 -28.08 8.54
N ARG A 18 -3.38 -27.88 8.23
CA ARG A 18 -4.48 -28.70 8.79
C ARG A 18 -4.39 -30.18 8.41
N ALA A 19 -3.79 -30.50 7.27
CA ALA A 19 -3.53 -31.87 6.83
C ALA A 19 -2.26 -32.48 7.45
N GLY A 20 -1.56 -31.76 8.35
CA GLY A 20 -0.34 -32.23 9.01
C GLY A 20 0.94 -31.97 8.21
N PHE A 21 0.88 -31.21 7.12
CA PHE A 21 2.08 -30.76 6.42
C PHE A 21 2.84 -29.76 7.31
N THR A 22 4.15 -29.97 7.48
CA THR A 22 5.01 -29.14 8.32
C THR A 22 6.01 -28.33 7.48
N GLY A 23 6.61 -27.32 8.10
CA GLY A 23 7.64 -26.49 7.50
C GLY A 23 8.65 -26.01 8.55
N PRO A 24 9.67 -25.24 8.13
CA PRO A 24 10.68 -24.71 9.05
C PRO A 24 10.05 -23.86 10.16
N ALA A 25 10.42 -24.13 11.42
CA ALA A 25 9.90 -23.38 12.57
C ALA A 25 10.32 -21.90 12.57
N THR A 26 11.47 -21.59 11.96
CA THR A 26 12.08 -20.26 11.90
C THR A 26 11.94 -19.65 10.50
N VAL A 27 10.80 -19.86 9.84
CA VAL A 27 10.60 -19.43 8.44
C VAL A 27 10.71 -17.91 8.24
N LEU A 28 10.48 -17.11 9.29
CA LEU A 28 10.55 -15.65 9.21
C LEU A 28 11.97 -15.13 9.50
N GLU A 29 12.57 -15.64 10.57
CA GLU A 29 13.76 -15.08 11.22
C GLU A 29 15.02 -15.95 11.13
N GLY A 30 14.93 -17.17 10.58
CA GLY A 30 16.08 -18.05 10.39
C GLY A 30 17.11 -17.47 9.41
N GLU A 31 18.26 -18.12 9.28
CA GLU A 31 19.38 -17.70 8.42
C GLU A 31 18.96 -17.44 6.96
N HIS A 32 18.01 -18.25 6.45
CA HIS A 32 17.41 -18.09 5.11
C HIS A 32 15.93 -17.69 5.19
N GLY A 33 15.54 -17.02 6.28
CA GLY A 33 14.17 -16.62 6.56
C GLY A 33 13.71 -15.42 5.73
N LEU A 34 12.39 -15.19 5.76
CA LEU A 34 11.73 -14.11 5.01
C LEU A 34 12.34 -12.72 5.28
N TYR A 35 12.68 -12.41 6.53
CA TYR A 35 13.17 -11.08 6.89
C TYR A 35 14.55 -10.78 6.30
N ALA A 36 15.45 -11.76 6.31
CA ALA A 36 16.75 -11.63 5.67
C ALA A 36 16.61 -11.44 4.16
N ALA A 37 15.71 -12.20 3.53
CA ALA A 37 15.53 -12.18 2.08
C ALA A 37 14.83 -10.91 1.55
N PHE A 38 13.84 -10.38 2.28
CA PHE A 38 12.94 -9.35 1.74
C PHE A 38 12.79 -8.09 2.61
N ALA A 39 13.20 -8.12 3.88
CA ALA A 39 13.01 -7.02 4.82
C ALA A 39 14.31 -6.28 5.20
N GLY A 40 15.45 -6.68 4.63
CA GLY A 40 16.75 -6.08 4.96
C GLY A 40 17.34 -6.58 6.29
N GLY A 41 16.88 -7.75 6.77
CA GLY A 41 17.31 -8.35 8.03
C GLY A 41 16.20 -8.44 9.08
N HIS A 42 16.52 -9.08 10.21
CA HIS A 42 15.61 -9.21 11.36
C HIS A 42 16.00 -8.22 12.45
N ASP A 43 15.03 -7.38 12.86
CA ASP A 43 15.14 -6.44 13.98
C ASP A 43 14.09 -6.80 15.04
N ALA A 44 14.53 -7.51 16.08
CA ALA A 44 13.67 -8.01 17.14
C ALA A 44 13.00 -6.88 17.93
N GLN A 45 13.74 -5.81 18.26
CA GLN A 45 13.20 -4.69 19.04
C GLN A 45 12.09 -3.96 18.27
N ARG A 46 12.29 -3.77 16.96
CA ARG A 46 11.26 -3.19 16.10
C ARG A 46 10.03 -4.10 16.01
N LEU A 47 10.22 -5.42 15.87
CA LEU A 47 9.11 -6.36 15.81
C LEU A 47 8.32 -6.36 17.12
N ASP A 48 8.98 -6.40 18.27
CA ASP A 48 8.34 -6.33 19.59
C ASP A 48 7.53 -5.04 19.74
N GLY A 49 8.06 -3.90 19.29
CA GLY A 49 7.33 -2.63 19.27
C GLY A 49 6.07 -2.66 18.40
N LEU A 50 6.12 -3.33 17.24
CA LEU A 50 4.96 -3.50 16.35
C LEU A 50 3.91 -4.46 16.93
N LEU A 51 4.35 -5.47 17.69
CA LEU A 51 3.48 -6.48 18.29
C LEU A 51 2.94 -6.07 19.67
N ALA A 52 3.46 -5.01 20.28
CA ALA A 52 3.05 -4.54 21.61
C ALA A 52 1.55 -4.25 21.73
N ALA A 53 0.90 -3.88 20.61
CA ALA A 53 -0.53 -3.59 20.56
C ALA A 53 -1.39 -4.77 20.02
N LEU A 54 -0.79 -5.94 19.82
CA LEU A 54 -1.50 -7.11 19.30
C LEU A 54 -2.61 -7.54 20.27
N GLY A 55 -3.84 -7.63 19.77
CA GLY A 55 -5.01 -8.00 20.56
C GLY A 55 -5.63 -6.84 21.36
N THR A 56 -5.00 -5.66 21.39
CA THR A 56 -5.54 -4.47 22.07
C THR A 56 -5.92 -3.37 21.09
N THR A 57 -5.19 -3.22 19.99
CA THR A 57 -5.48 -2.26 18.92
C THR A 57 -5.89 -2.97 17.64
N TRP A 58 -7.00 -2.54 17.04
CA TRP A 58 -7.52 -3.07 15.77
C TRP A 58 -7.37 -2.03 14.66
N GLU A 59 -6.42 -2.25 13.76
CA GLU A 59 -6.09 -1.33 12.64
C GLU A 59 -7.21 -1.19 11.59
N LEU A 60 -8.26 -2.01 11.67
CA LEU A 60 -9.39 -1.95 10.73
C LEU A 60 -10.07 -0.57 10.73
N ALA A 61 -10.16 0.07 11.89
CA ALA A 61 -10.76 1.39 12.04
C ALA A 61 -9.97 2.50 11.34
N GLU A 62 -8.65 2.30 11.15
CA GLU A 62 -7.75 3.24 10.50
C GLU A 62 -7.71 3.06 8.98
N LEU A 63 -8.42 2.07 8.43
CA LEU A 63 -8.46 1.84 6.98
C LEU A 63 -9.18 2.98 6.25
N THR A 64 -8.50 3.53 5.25
CA THR A 64 -9.09 4.53 4.36
C THR A 64 -9.87 3.87 3.23
N LEU A 65 -11.16 4.18 3.13
CA LEU A 65 -11.97 3.87 1.95
C LEU A 65 -11.68 4.89 0.85
N LYS A 66 -11.36 4.41 -0.36
CA LYS A 66 -11.03 5.27 -1.49
C LYS A 66 -12.31 5.88 -2.08
N PRO A 67 -12.50 7.23 -2.05
CA PRO A 67 -13.59 7.88 -2.77
C PRO A 67 -13.47 7.75 -4.30
N TYR A 68 -12.25 7.58 -4.82
CA TYR A 68 -12.00 7.51 -6.25
C TYR A 68 -11.21 6.24 -6.63
N PRO A 69 -11.52 5.61 -7.78
CA PRO A 69 -10.82 4.41 -8.26
C PRO A 69 -9.47 4.76 -8.89
N CYS A 70 -8.57 5.37 -8.12
CA CYS A 70 -7.25 5.77 -8.57
C CYS A 70 -6.16 5.51 -7.52
N GLY A 71 -4.90 5.79 -7.91
CA GLY A 71 -3.76 5.76 -6.98
C GLY A 71 -3.96 6.77 -5.84
N SER A 72 -3.68 6.38 -4.60
CA SER A 72 -4.00 7.18 -3.42
C SER A 72 -3.40 8.59 -3.45
N ILE A 73 -2.22 8.73 -4.08
CA ILE A 73 -1.51 10.01 -4.22
C ILE A 73 -2.28 11.00 -5.12
N ALA A 74 -3.12 10.52 -6.04
CA ALA A 74 -3.90 11.39 -6.93
C ALA A 74 -5.23 11.86 -6.30
N GLN A 75 -5.70 11.22 -5.23
CA GLN A 75 -7.01 11.50 -4.65
C GLN A 75 -7.19 12.93 -4.13
N PRO A 76 -6.20 13.55 -3.45
CA PRO A 76 -6.33 14.95 -3.02
C PRO A 76 -6.55 15.91 -4.19
N TYR A 77 -5.92 15.65 -5.36
CA TYR A 77 -6.10 16.49 -6.53
C TYR A 77 -7.48 16.34 -7.16
N MET A 78 -8.03 15.12 -7.15
CA MET A 78 -9.40 14.86 -7.60
C MET A 78 -10.43 15.56 -6.71
N ASP A 79 -10.23 15.53 -5.40
CA ASP A 79 -11.08 16.24 -4.43
C ASP A 79 -10.99 17.77 -4.64
N CYS A 80 -9.77 18.32 -4.80
CA CYS A 80 -9.61 19.75 -5.13
C CYS A 80 -10.33 20.13 -6.43
N ALA A 81 -10.20 19.33 -7.49
CA ALA A 81 -10.87 19.59 -8.76
C ALA A 81 -12.40 19.53 -8.64
N ALA A 82 -12.93 18.57 -7.87
CA ALA A 82 -14.37 18.47 -7.59
C ALA A 82 -14.88 19.73 -6.86
N ARG A 83 -14.16 20.18 -5.82
CA ARG A 83 -14.50 21.39 -5.05
C ARG A 83 -14.45 22.66 -5.90
N LEU A 84 -13.46 22.81 -6.77
CA LEU A 84 -13.36 23.95 -7.70
C LEU A 84 -14.54 23.98 -8.68
N ARG A 85 -14.94 22.81 -9.20
CA ARG A 85 -16.12 22.71 -10.06
C ARG A 85 -17.41 23.06 -9.30
N GLU A 86 -17.57 22.57 -8.07
CA GLU A 86 -18.79 22.73 -7.28
C GLU A 86 -18.95 24.13 -6.71
N ARG A 87 -17.87 24.73 -6.19
CA ARG A 87 -17.89 26.04 -5.56
C ARG A 87 -17.78 27.18 -6.58
N ASP A 88 -16.87 27.05 -7.54
CA ASP A 88 -16.48 28.15 -8.43
C ASP A 88 -17.05 27.99 -9.86
N GLY A 89 -17.75 26.88 -10.13
CA GLY A 89 -18.41 26.63 -11.42
C GLY A 89 -17.44 26.43 -12.58
N ILE A 90 -16.13 26.22 -12.31
CA ILE A 90 -15.10 26.09 -13.33
C ILE A 90 -15.43 24.93 -14.27
N LYS A 91 -15.55 25.23 -15.56
CA LYS A 91 -15.77 24.27 -16.64
C LYS A 91 -14.44 23.79 -17.18
N ALA A 92 -14.37 22.52 -17.56
CA ALA A 92 -13.13 21.89 -18.01
C ALA A 92 -12.56 22.56 -19.28
N ASP A 93 -13.42 23.04 -20.17
CA ASP A 93 -13.05 23.77 -21.40
C ASP A 93 -12.43 25.15 -21.13
N ALA A 94 -12.67 25.74 -19.95
CA ALA A 94 -12.05 26.99 -19.52
C ALA A 94 -10.66 26.79 -18.86
N VAL A 95 -10.22 25.55 -18.63
CA VAL A 95 -8.95 25.26 -17.94
C VAL A 95 -7.80 25.21 -18.94
N THR A 96 -6.86 26.15 -18.84
CA THR A 96 -5.65 26.20 -19.69
C THR A 96 -4.47 25.42 -19.12
N ALA A 97 -4.38 25.30 -17.79
CA ALA A 97 -3.32 24.56 -17.10
C ALA A 97 -3.76 24.15 -15.69
N ILE A 98 -3.20 23.04 -15.20
CA ILE A 98 -3.35 22.57 -13.82
C ILE A 98 -1.96 22.38 -13.24
N ARG A 99 -1.71 22.94 -12.05
CA ARG A 99 -0.44 22.76 -11.31
C ARG A 99 -0.70 22.10 -9.97
N CYS A 100 -0.33 20.83 -9.87
CA CYS A 100 -0.42 20.05 -8.64
C CYS A 100 0.93 20.01 -7.92
N ARG A 101 0.98 20.43 -6.66
CA ARG A 101 2.17 20.27 -5.81
C ARG A 101 2.19 18.87 -5.22
N THR A 102 3.33 18.20 -5.22
CA THR A 102 3.51 16.85 -4.66
C THR A 102 4.80 16.77 -3.85
N SER A 103 4.93 15.76 -3.00
CA SER A 103 6.17 15.51 -2.24
C SER A 103 7.22 14.86 -3.15
N ALA A 104 8.50 14.96 -2.78
CA ALA A 104 9.59 14.45 -3.61
C ALA A 104 9.52 12.92 -3.83
N GLY A 105 9.09 12.15 -2.83
CA GLY A 105 9.12 10.68 -2.87
C GLY A 105 8.32 10.05 -4.03
N PRO A 106 7.07 10.47 -4.28
CA PRO A 106 6.27 10.01 -5.42
C PRO A 106 6.79 10.39 -6.81
N VAL A 107 7.56 11.48 -6.93
CA VAL A 107 7.94 12.06 -8.23
C VAL A 107 8.56 11.04 -9.20
N PRO A 108 9.66 10.35 -8.85
CA PRO A 108 10.32 9.44 -9.79
C PRO A 108 9.45 8.24 -10.21
N ARG A 109 8.44 7.89 -9.42
CA ARG A 109 7.58 6.73 -9.69
C ARG A 109 6.34 7.12 -10.49
N LEU A 110 5.77 8.30 -10.24
CA LEU A 110 4.45 8.66 -10.70
C LEU A 110 4.42 9.93 -11.53
N TRP A 111 5.26 10.91 -11.26
CA TRP A 111 5.11 12.28 -11.77
C TRP A 111 6.23 12.77 -12.67
N GLU A 112 7.23 11.94 -12.95
CA GLU A 112 8.15 12.21 -14.06
C GLU A 112 7.39 12.36 -15.39
N PRO A 113 7.87 13.22 -16.31
CA PRO A 113 7.29 13.35 -17.64
C PRO A 113 7.16 11.98 -18.32
N LEU A 114 6.08 11.76 -19.05
CA LEU A 114 5.84 10.47 -19.72
C LEU A 114 7.00 10.07 -20.65
N ALA A 115 7.61 11.05 -21.32
CA ALA A 115 8.78 10.86 -22.18
C ALA A 115 10.03 10.36 -21.43
N ALA A 116 10.10 10.51 -20.10
CA ALA A 116 11.21 10.01 -19.28
C ALA A 116 10.97 8.58 -18.77
N LYS A 117 9.79 7.99 -19.01
CA LYS A 117 9.39 6.68 -18.47
C LYS A 117 9.59 5.50 -19.43
N HIS A 118 10.27 5.74 -20.57
CA HIS A 118 10.56 4.75 -21.59
C HIS A 118 12.00 4.87 -22.07
#